data_AF-A0A371F1A0-F1
#
_entry.id   AF-A0A371F1A0-F1
#
_cell.length_a   1.000
_cell.length_b   1.000
_cell.length_c   1.000
_cell.angle_alpha   90.00
_cell.angle_beta   90.00
_cell.angle_gamma   90.00
#
_symmetry.space_group_name_H-M   'P 1'
#
loop_
_entity.id
_entity.type
_entity.pdbx_description
1 polymer ?
#
loop_
_entity_poly.entity_id
_entity_poly.type
_entity_poly.pdbx_seq_one_letter_code
_entity_poly.pdbx_strand_id
1 'polypeptide(L)'
;DDIVFHPLGRASLDEAAWLAKAVAKDIGNRFNVPVFLYAAAHPTGKELDTIRRELGYYRPNSRGTQWAGSAVSDILPQSPDEGPNVVTRAKGISMIGARPWITLYNIPILCTDVSAAKRIARKVSARGGGLPTVQTLGLFHGADSTEIACMLLEPNQIGADNVQTRVEMLAAEEGLDVEKGYFTDFSPEMIVEEYMKLIAAHKS
;
A
#
# COMPACT_ATOMS: atom_id res chain seq x y z
N ASP A 1 -4.23 2.25 8.69
CA ASP A 1 -4.29 1.80 7.29
C ASP A 1 -4.59 2.99 6.40
N ASP A 2 -4.63 2.82 5.08
CA ASP A 2 -4.97 3.90 4.15
C ASP A 2 -6.26 3.65 3.36
N ILE A 3 -6.84 4.74 2.86
CA ILE A 3 -7.97 4.75 1.93
C ILE A 3 -7.48 5.40 0.64
N VAL A 4 -7.63 4.72 -0.48
CA VAL A 4 -7.17 5.19 -1.79
C VAL A 4 -8.35 5.38 -2.74
N PHE A 5 -8.33 6.50 -3.46
CA PHE A 5 -9.27 6.79 -4.53
C PHE A 5 -8.58 6.58 -5.87
N HIS A 6 -9.06 5.61 -6.64
CA HIS A 6 -8.60 5.34 -7.99
C HIS A 6 -9.60 5.87 -9.01
N PRO A 7 -9.17 6.71 -9.97
CA PRO A 7 -10.04 7.09 -11.08
C PRO A 7 -10.25 5.88 -12.00
N LEU A 8 -11.51 5.58 -12.31
CA LEU A 8 -11.92 4.52 -13.23
C LEU A 8 -12.80 5.07 -14.35
N GLY A 9 -12.79 4.39 -15.50
CA GLY A 9 -13.59 4.79 -16.66
C GLY A 9 -13.15 6.15 -17.21
N ARG A 10 -14.05 7.13 -17.14
CA ARG A 10 -13.81 8.51 -17.63
C ARG A 10 -13.38 9.48 -16.54
N ALA A 11 -13.30 9.05 -15.28
CA ALA A 11 -12.89 9.91 -14.19
C ALA A 11 -11.40 10.29 -14.34
N SER A 12 -11.09 11.53 -14.00
CA SER A 12 -9.73 12.06 -13.95
C SER A 12 -9.09 11.85 -12.57
N LEU A 13 -7.76 11.90 -12.52
CA LEU A 13 -7.04 11.85 -11.25
C LEU A 13 -7.36 13.07 -10.36
N ASP A 14 -7.63 14.22 -10.96
CA ASP A 14 -8.02 15.43 -10.24
C ASP A 14 -9.38 15.28 -9.53
N GLU A 15 -10.36 14.64 -10.18
CA GLU A 15 -11.64 14.33 -9.56
C GLU A 15 -11.49 13.33 -8.40
N ALA A 16 -10.65 12.31 -8.56
CA ALA A 16 -10.33 11.38 -7.48
C ALA A 16 -9.63 12.09 -6.30
N ALA A 17 -8.69 13.00 -6.59
CA ALA A 17 -7.99 13.79 -5.58
C ALA A 17 -8.91 14.77 -4.85
N TRP A 18 -9.84 15.40 -5.58
CA TRP A 18 -10.88 16.23 -5.00
C TRP A 18 -11.77 15.43 -4.04
N LEU A 19 -12.23 14.25 -4.45
CA LEU A 19 -13.06 13.39 -3.62
C LEU A 19 -12.30 12.90 -2.37
N ALA A 20 -11.05 12.48 -2.53
CA ALA A 20 -10.18 12.08 -1.42
C ALA A 20 -10.04 13.19 -0.37
N LYS A 21 -9.83 14.45 -0.80
CA LYS A 21 -9.77 15.61 0.11
C LYS A 21 -11.10 15.87 0.81
N ALA A 22 -12.22 15.78 0.09
CA ALA A 22 -13.54 15.95 0.69
C ALA A 22 -13.81 14.90 1.78
N VAL A 23 -13.49 13.63 1.49
CA VAL A 23 -13.63 12.52 2.44
C VAL A 23 -12.68 12.68 3.63
N ALA A 24 -11.45 13.12 3.41
CA ALA A 24 -10.49 13.41 4.49
C ALA A 24 -10.99 14.49 5.44
N LYS A 25 -11.55 15.57 4.90
CA LYS A 25 -12.15 16.64 5.70
C LYS A 25 -13.33 16.12 6.52
N ASP A 26 -14.20 15.31 5.92
CA ASP A 26 -15.34 14.73 6.62
C ASP A 26 -14.90 13.77 7.73
N ILE A 27 -13.94 12.89 7.45
CA ILE A 27 -13.42 11.94 8.43
C ILE A 27 -12.73 12.67 9.58
N GLY A 28 -11.86 13.64 9.26
CA GLY A 28 -11.13 14.43 10.23
C GLY A 28 -12.06 15.18 11.18
N ASN A 29 -13.09 15.84 10.64
CA ASN A 29 -14.03 16.64 11.43
C ASN A 29 -15.05 15.79 12.19
N ARG A 30 -15.69 14.81 11.53
CA ARG A 30 -16.79 14.05 12.14
C ARG A 30 -16.31 13.03 13.15
N PHE A 31 -15.18 12.37 12.88
CA PHE A 31 -14.65 11.33 13.76
C PHE A 31 -13.54 11.83 14.68
N ASN A 32 -13.08 13.08 14.50
CA ASN A 32 -11.98 13.66 15.27
C ASN A 32 -10.75 12.74 15.24
N VAL A 33 -10.32 12.41 14.02
CA VAL A 33 -9.18 11.53 13.71
C VAL A 33 -8.16 12.32 12.90
N PRO A 34 -6.85 12.25 13.21
CA PRO A 34 -5.84 12.86 12.36
C PRO A 34 -5.78 12.16 11.00
N VAL A 35 -5.86 12.93 9.92
CA VAL A 35 -5.84 12.41 8.55
C VAL A 35 -4.67 13.02 7.78
N PHE A 36 -3.82 12.16 7.24
CA PHE A 36 -2.71 12.54 6.36
C PHE A 36 -3.07 12.27 4.90
N LEU A 37 -2.99 13.29 4.07
CA LEU A 37 -3.20 13.16 2.64
C LEU A 37 -1.94 12.61 1.98
N TYR A 38 -2.10 11.88 0.88
CA TYR A 38 -0.95 11.39 0.10
C TYR A 38 -1.21 11.39 -1.42
N ALA A 39 -0.13 11.26 -2.18
CA ALA A 39 -0.11 11.29 -3.64
C ALA A 39 -0.88 12.49 -4.21
N ALA A 40 -1.76 12.32 -5.20
CA ALA A 40 -2.44 13.44 -5.85
C ALA A 40 -3.35 14.24 -4.90
N ALA A 41 -3.76 13.65 -3.77
CA ALA A 41 -4.51 14.36 -2.74
C ALA A 41 -3.60 15.27 -1.87
N HIS A 42 -2.31 14.99 -1.76
CA HIS A 42 -1.39 15.80 -0.96
C HIS A 42 -0.88 17.02 -1.74
N PRO A 43 -0.76 18.22 -1.13
CA PRO A 43 -0.36 19.45 -1.82
C PRO A 43 0.96 19.36 -2.60
N THR A 44 1.92 18.59 -2.10
CA THR A 44 3.23 18.38 -2.74
C THR A 44 3.39 17.00 -3.38
N GLY A 45 2.33 16.20 -3.49
CA GLY A 45 2.43 14.84 -4.03
C GLY A 45 3.23 13.86 -3.16
N LYS A 46 3.24 14.01 -1.83
CA LYS A 46 4.03 13.15 -0.94
C LYS A 46 3.52 11.71 -0.98
N GLU A 47 4.43 10.75 -1.13
CA GLU A 47 4.10 9.32 -1.17
C GLU A 47 3.71 8.76 0.20
N LEU A 48 2.79 7.77 0.19
CA LEU A 48 2.27 7.09 1.38
C LEU A 48 3.39 6.50 2.25
N ASP A 49 4.36 5.83 1.61
CA ASP A 49 5.45 5.16 2.30
C ASP A 49 6.41 6.16 3.00
N THR A 50 6.48 7.39 2.50
CA THR A 50 7.24 8.50 3.08
C THR A 50 6.56 9.01 4.33
N ILE A 51 5.24 9.25 4.28
CA ILE A 51 4.44 9.62 5.46
C ILE A 51 4.52 8.53 6.53
N ARG A 52 4.35 7.25 6.16
CA ARG A 52 4.47 6.11 7.09
C ARG A 52 5.83 6.10 7.80
N ARG A 53 6.94 6.38 7.10
CA ARG A 53 8.29 6.45 7.71
C ARG A 53 8.42 7.62 8.67
N GLU A 54 7.95 8.78 8.26
CA GLU A 54 7.98 10.01 9.05
C GLU A 54 7.17 9.90 10.36
N LEU A 55 6.04 9.19 10.32
CA LEU A 55 5.22 8.89 11.50
C LEU A 55 5.74 7.71 12.33
N GLY A 56 6.89 7.15 11.97
CA GLY A 56 7.52 6.04 12.68
C GLY A 56 6.77 4.71 12.54
N TYR A 57 5.88 4.56 11.55
CA TYR A 57 5.09 3.34 11.33
C TYR A 57 5.97 2.10 11.21
N TYR A 58 7.17 2.25 10.66
CA TYR A 58 8.08 1.14 10.44
C TYR A 58 9.12 0.92 11.56
N ARG A 59 8.99 1.59 12.71
CA ARG A 59 9.92 1.40 13.84
C ARG A 59 9.45 0.24 14.73
N PRO A 60 10.33 -0.72 15.09
CA PRO A 60 10.01 -1.74 16.08
C PRO A 60 9.68 -1.06 17.42
N ASN A 61 8.51 -1.35 17.97
CA ASN A 61 8.05 -0.77 19.24
C ASN A 61 8.21 -1.74 20.44
N SER A 62 8.81 -2.91 20.22
CA SER A 62 9.14 -3.91 21.24
C SER A 62 10.47 -4.61 20.92
N ARG A 63 11.09 -5.27 21.92
CA ARG A 63 12.38 -5.98 21.78
C ARG A 63 12.24 -7.31 20.99
N GLY A 64 11.62 -7.27 19.82
CA GLY A 64 11.39 -8.42 18.95
C GLY A 64 10.93 -8.02 17.55
N THR A 65 10.84 -9.01 16.65
CA THR A 65 10.38 -8.91 15.25
C THR A 65 8.88 -8.65 15.09
N GLN A 66 8.15 -8.33 16.17
CA GLN A 66 6.73 -8.01 16.11
C GLN A 66 6.52 -6.53 15.76
N TRP A 67 5.90 -6.31 14.60
CA TRP A 67 5.34 -5.02 14.21
C TRP A 67 4.10 -4.74 15.07
N ALA A 68 4.28 -4.30 16.32
CA ALA A 68 3.22 -3.52 16.92
C ALA A 68 3.39 -2.10 16.37
N GLY A 69 2.29 -1.49 15.89
CA GLY A 69 2.34 -0.18 15.23
C GLY A 69 3.05 0.87 16.10
N SER A 70 3.45 1.97 15.45
CA SER A 70 4.11 3.10 16.12
C SER A 70 3.55 3.32 17.53
N ALA A 71 4.45 3.41 18.52
CA ALA A 71 4.14 4.00 19.81
C ALA A 71 3.89 5.49 19.56
N VAL A 72 2.79 5.80 18.87
CA VAL A 72 2.44 7.17 18.52
C VAL A 72 2.23 7.87 19.85
N SER A 73 3.13 8.79 20.18
CA SER A 73 2.90 9.74 21.26
C SER A 73 1.54 10.38 21.04
N ASP A 74 0.83 10.74 22.11
CA ASP A 74 -0.48 11.39 21.98
C ASP A 74 -0.42 12.64 21.07
N ILE A 75 0.77 13.24 20.91
CA ILE A 75 1.06 14.33 19.98
C ILE A 75 1.84 13.80 18.76
N LEU A 76 1.33 14.07 17.57
CA LEU A 76 1.98 13.69 16.32
C LEU A 76 3.25 14.51 16.04
N PRO A 77 4.30 13.90 15.45
CA PRO A 77 5.54 14.59 15.12
C PRO A 77 5.38 15.57 13.94
N GLN A 78 4.28 15.47 13.20
CA GLN A 78 3.91 16.36 12.11
C GLN A 78 2.41 16.63 12.16
N SER A 79 2.01 17.80 11.69
CA SER A 79 0.59 18.12 11.60
C SER A 79 -0.10 17.30 10.51
N PRO A 80 -1.28 16.71 10.80
CA PRO A 80 -2.11 16.11 9.78
C PRO A 80 -2.67 17.20 8.87
N ASP A 81 -3.07 16.82 7.67
CA ASP A 81 -3.73 17.72 6.73
C ASP A 81 -5.15 18.05 7.19
N GLU A 82 -5.84 17.11 7.84
CA GLU A 82 -7.18 17.28 8.38
C GLU A 82 -7.32 16.65 9.78
N GLY A 83 -8.21 17.20 10.60
CA GLY A 83 -8.46 16.73 11.96
C GLY A 83 -7.43 17.22 13.01
N PRO A 84 -7.48 16.67 14.24
CA PRO A 84 -6.66 17.15 15.36
C PRO A 84 -5.20 16.69 15.26
N ASN A 85 -4.27 17.42 15.88
CA ASN A 85 -2.87 16.99 16.08
C ASN A 85 -2.70 15.90 17.16
N VAL A 86 -3.81 15.45 17.76
CA VAL A 86 -3.83 14.52 18.90
C VAL A 86 -4.37 13.17 18.46
N VAL A 87 -3.61 12.12 18.75
CA VAL A 87 -3.99 10.73 18.46
C VAL A 87 -4.50 10.08 19.74
N THR A 88 -5.60 9.32 19.63
CA THR A 88 -5.98 8.39 20.68
C THR A 88 -5.65 6.97 20.25
N ARG A 89 -5.19 6.13 21.19
CA ARG A 89 -4.86 4.73 20.91
C ARG A 89 -5.99 3.95 20.24
N ALA A 90 -7.24 4.27 20.57
CA ALA A 90 -8.42 3.60 20.02
C ALA A 90 -8.70 3.97 18.55
N LYS A 91 -8.31 5.17 18.11
CA LYS A 91 -8.62 5.68 16.76
C LYS A 91 -7.41 5.62 15.82
N GLY A 92 -6.21 5.80 16.35
CA GLY A 92 -5.00 5.92 15.54
C GLY A 92 -5.06 7.12 14.60
N ILE A 93 -4.54 6.92 13.39
CA ILE A 93 -4.50 7.90 12.30
C ILE A 93 -5.10 7.28 11.03
N SER A 94 -5.59 8.12 10.13
CA SER A 94 -5.99 7.72 8.78
C SER A 94 -5.04 8.32 7.75
N MET A 95 -4.83 7.61 6.66
CA MET A 95 -4.10 8.11 5.49
C MET A 95 -5.03 8.03 4.29
N ILE A 96 -5.21 9.11 3.55
CA ILE A 96 -6.16 9.17 2.44
C ILE A 96 -5.51 9.77 1.21
N GLY A 97 -5.59 9.08 0.08
CA GLY A 97 -4.90 9.51 -1.13
C GLY A 97 -5.70 9.26 -2.38
N ALA A 98 -5.19 9.81 -3.47
CA ALA A 98 -5.71 9.56 -4.80
C ALA A 98 -4.56 9.27 -5.75
N ARG A 99 -4.71 8.21 -6.55
CA ARG A 99 -3.66 7.69 -7.43
C ARG A 99 -4.26 7.00 -8.66
N PRO A 100 -3.52 6.94 -9.78
CA PRO A 100 -3.81 5.96 -10.82
C PRO A 100 -3.92 4.54 -10.24
N TRP A 101 -4.56 3.64 -10.98
CA TRP A 101 -4.75 2.26 -10.55
C TRP A 101 -3.43 1.58 -10.19
N ILE A 102 -3.47 0.75 -9.16
CA ILE A 102 -2.31 -0.02 -8.68
C ILE A 102 -2.63 -1.50 -8.76
N THR A 103 -1.61 -2.32 -8.98
CA THR A 103 -1.78 -3.77 -9.00
C THR A 103 -1.06 -4.38 -7.82
N LEU A 104 -1.77 -5.24 -7.09
CA LEU A 104 -1.22 -6.02 -5.99
C LEU A 104 -0.94 -7.43 -6.48
N TYR A 105 0.31 -7.86 -6.38
CA TYR A 105 0.77 -9.16 -6.85
C TYR A 105 1.74 -9.77 -5.85
N ASN A 106 1.37 -10.90 -5.24
CA ASN A 106 2.18 -11.57 -4.24
C ASN A 106 2.86 -12.80 -4.84
N ILE A 107 4.11 -13.02 -4.46
CA ILE A 107 4.93 -14.12 -4.99
C ILE A 107 5.41 -14.98 -3.81
N PRO A 108 4.90 -16.21 -3.64
CA PRO A 108 5.38 -17.13 -2.61
C PRO A 108 6.82 -17.57 -2.88
N ILE A 109 7.60 -17.69 -1.80
CA ILE A 109 8.95 -18.24 -1.78
C ILE A 109 8.93 -19.41 -0.79
N LEU A 110 9.41 -20.57 -1.24
CA LEU A 110 9.51 -21.80 -0.43
C LEU A 110 10.68 -21.70 0.56
N CYS A 111 10.55 -20.78 1.51
CA CYS A 111 11.56 -20.47 2.51
C CYS A 111 10.89 -19.99 3.80
N THR A 112 11.38 -20.45 4.94
CA THR A 112 10.96 -19.98 6.28
C THR A 112 11.82 -18.82 6.80
N ASP A 113 12.94 -18.50 6.14
CA ASP A 113 13.79 -17.35 6.49
C ASP A 113 13.19 -16.04 5.95
N VAL A 114 12.40 -15.38 6.79
CA VAL A 114 11.86 -14.04 6.51
C VAL A 114 12.95 -13.00 6.25
N SER A 115 14.18 -13.23 6.72
CA SER A 115 15.30 -12.33 6.44
C SER A 115 15.72 -12.40 4.97
N ALA A 116 15.72 -13.60 4.37
CA ALA A 116 15.93 -13.78 2.94
C ALA A 116 14.84 -13.10 2.13
N ALA A 117 13.56 -13.34 2.46
CA ALA A 117 12.44 -12.66 1.81
C ALA A 117 12.56 -11.13 1.89
N LYS A 118 12.97 -10.57 3.04
CA LYS A 118 13.20 -9.12 3.20
C LYS A 118 14.37 -8.60 2.36
N ARG A 119 15.46 -9.37 2.20
CA ARG A 119 16.59 -9.00 1.33
C ARG A 119 16.17 -8.98 -0.13
N ILE A 120 15.48 -10.02 -0.58
CA ILE A 120 14.94 -10.12 -1.95
C ILE A 120 13.96 -8.98 -2.21
N ALA A 121 12.96 -8.79 -1.33
CA ALA A 121 12.02 -7.68 -1.43
C ALA A 121 12.75 -6.34 -1.61
N ARG A 122 13.73 -6.03 -0.76
CA ARG A 122 14.52 -4.80 -0.90
C ARG A 122 15.14 -4.65 -2.28
N LYS A 123 15.78 -5.69 -2.82
CA LYS A 123 16.42 -5.67 -4.15
C LYS A 123 15.42 -5.58 -5.31
N VAL A 124 14.17 -6.01 -5.11
CA VAL A 124 13.09 -5.88 -6.11
C VAL A 124 12.48 -4.48 -6.11
N SER A 125 12.30 -3.87 -4.93
CA SER A 125 11.68 -2.55 -4.81
C SER A 125 12.53 -1.44 -5.42
N ALA A 126 11.88 -0.46 -6.04
CA ALA A 126 12.48 0.79 -6.52
C ALA A 126 13.39 1.45 -5.48
N ARG A 127 12.96 1.46 -4.21
CA ARG A 127 13.72 2.06 -3.10
C ARG A 127 15.07 1.37 -2.86
N GLY A 128 15.19 0.08 -3.17
CA GLY A 128 16.46 -0.65 -3.07
C GLY A 128 17.22 -0.72 -4.39
N GLY A 129 16.85 0.08 -5.39
CA GLY A 129 17.48 0.09 -6.71
C GLY A 129 16.95 -0.98 -7.67
N GLY A 130 15.81 -1.59 -7.36
CA GLY A 130 15.14 -2.58 -8.19
C GLY A 130 14.28 -1.97 -9.29
N LEU A 131 13.12 -2.58 -9.55
CA LEU A 131 12.20 -2.15 -10.60
C LEU A 131 11.59 -0.78 -10.27
N PRO A 132 11.55 0.17 -11.23
CA PRO A 132 10.93 1.47 -11.01
C PRO A 132 9.45 1.31 -10.70
N THR A 133 8.87 2.20 -9.91
CA THR A 133 7.44 2.19 -9.54
C THR A 133 6.95 0.91 -8.85
N VAL A 134 7.86 0.05 -8.37
CA VAL A 134 7.51 -1.15 -7.60
C VAL A 134 7.90 -0.99 -6.13
N GLN A 135 6.94 -1.23 -5.25
CA GLN A 135 7.16 -1.34 -3.82
C GLN A 135 6.94 -2.79 -3.38
N THR A 136 7.79 -3.31 -2.51
CA THR A 136 7.66 -4.69 -2.04
C THR A 136 7.90 -4.83 -0.55
N LEU A 137 7.35 -5.90 0.02
CA LEU A 137 7.55 -6.32 1.40
C LEU A 137 7.80 -7.82 1.45
N GLY A 138 8.79 -8.24 2.23
CA GLY A 138 9.01 -9.66 2.55
C GLY A 138 8.23 -10.02 3.81
N LEU A 139 7.26 -10.92 3.68
CA LEU A 139 6.30 -11.31 4.73
C LEU A 139 6.31 -12.82 4.95
N PHE A 140 5.79 -13.26 6.09
CA PHE A 140 5.43 -14.67 6.28
C PHE A 140 4.16 -14.99 5.50
N HIS A 141 4.09 -16.19 4.94
CA HIS A 141 2.94 -16.72 4.23
C HIS A 141 2.63 -18.12 4.78
N GLY A 142 1.47 -18.29 5.42
CA GLY A 142 1.14 -19.55 6.11
C GLY A 142 2.12 -19.88 7.25
N ALA A 143 2.21 -21.17 7.60
CA ALA A 143 3.06 -21.64 8.70
C ALA A 143 4.54 -21.75 8.30
N ASP A 144 4.81 -22.16 7.06
CA ASP A 144 6.14 -22.64 6.64
C ASP A 144 6.67 -21.98 5.36
N SER A 145 6.10 -20.84 4.94
CA SER A 145 6.58 -20.13 3.76
C SER A 145 6.66 -18.63 3.97
N THR A 146 7.28 -17.95 3.01
CA THR A 146 7.35 -16.49 2.95
C THR A 146 6.79 -16.04 1.61
N GLU A 147 6.47 -14.76 1.49
CA GLU A 147 6.09 -14.18 0.22
C GLU A 147 6.70 -12.80 0.04
N ILE A 148 6.88 -12.41 -1.22
CA ILE A 148 7.15 -11.03 -1.60
C ILE A 148 5.82 -10.42 -2.01
N ALA A 149 5.23 -9.63 -1.12
CA ALA A 149 4.07 -8.83 -1.45
C ALA A 149 4.50 -7.64 -2.30
N CYS A 150 3.92 -7.47 -3.48
CA CYS A 150 4.32 -6.42 -4.43
C CYS A 150 3.16 -5.48 -4.75
N MET A 151 3.44 -4.19 -4.65
CA MET A 151 2.58 -3.11 -5.14
C MET A 151 3.22 -2.52 -6.39
N LEU A 152 2.57 -2.70 -7.52
CA LEU A 152 2.94 -2.13 -8.81
C LEU A 152 2.19 -0.80 -8.91
N LEU A 153 2.90 0.30 -8.71
CA LEU A 153 2.29 1.63 -8.64
C LEU A 153 1.88 2.16 -10.00
N GLU A 154 2.51 1.67 -11.07
CA GLU A 154 2.21 1.97 -12.47
C GLU A 154 2.18 0.68 -13.29
N PRO A 155 1.11 -0.14 -13.15
CA PRO A 155 1.06 -1.48 -13.73
C PRO A 155 1.06 -1.52 -15.27
N ASN A 156 0.80 -0.38 -15.92
CA ASN A 156 0.94 -0.23 -17.37
C ASN A 156 2.40 -0.11 -17.82
N GLN A 157 3.34 0.23 -16.93
CA GLN A 157 4.77 0.30 -17.22
C GLN A 157 5.50 -0.98 -16.82
N ILE A 158 5.23 -1.49 -15.61
CA ILE A 158 5.85 -2.68 -15.07
C ILE A 158 4.75 -3.65 -14.67
N GLY A 159 4.65 -4.77 -15.40
CA GLY A 159 3.63 -5.79 -15.18
C GLY A 159 4.05 -6.85 -14.16
N ALA A 160 3.10 -7.72 -13.79
CA ALA A 160 3.32 -8.82 -12.85
C ALA A 160 4.44 -9.77 -13.33
N ASP A 161 4.53 -10.05 -14.63
CA ASP A 161 5.56 -10.91 -15.21
C ASP A 161 6.97 -10.34 -14.99
N ASN A 162 7.14 -9.01 -15.11
CA ASN A 162 8.44 -8.37 -14.84
C ASN A 162 8.86 -8.55 -13.37
N VAL A 163 7.90 -8.42 -12.45
CA VAL A 163 8.13 -8.60 -11.02
C VAL A 163 8.42 -10.06 -10.68
N GLN A 164 7.64 -11.00 -11.25
CA GLN A 164 7.83 -12.45 -11.13
C GLN A 164 9.26 -12.84 -11.52
N THR A 165 9.67 -12.51 -12.76
CA THR A 165 11.01 -12.83 -13.26
C THR A 165 12.11 -12.22 -12.40
N ARG A 166 11.91 -10.99 -11.89
CA ARG A 166 12.91 -10.35 -11.03
C ARG A 166 13.05 -11.05 -9.68
N VAL A 167 11.95 -11.49 -9.09
CA VAL A 167 11.95 -12.27 -7.84
C VAL A 167 12.61 -13.62 -8.06
N GLU A 168 12.24 -14.35 -9.11
CA GLU A 168 12.83 -15.66 -9.46
C GLU A 168 14.36 -15.56 -9.63
N MET A 169 14.84 -14.56 -10.36
CA MET A 169 16.28 -14.32 -10.54
C MET A 169 17.00 -14.10 -9.20
N LEU A 170 16.46 -13.23 -8.35
CA LEU A 170 17.08 -12.89 -7.06
C LEU A 170 16.99 -14.03 -6.04
N ALA A 171 15.92 -14.83 -6.09
CA ALA A 171 15.76 -16.01 -5.25
C ALA A 171 16.73 -17.12 -5.67
N ALA A 172 16.92 -17.33 -6.98
CA ALA A 172 17.88 -18.29 -7.52
C ALA A 172 19.33 -17.96 -7.12
N GLU A 173 19.70 -16.68 -7.05
CA GLU A 173 21.00 -16.23 -6.49
C GLU A 173 21.20 -16.67 -5.03
N GLU A 174 20.12 -16.83 -4.27
CA GLU A 174 20.12 -17.29 -2.87
C GLU A 174 19.78 -18.79 -2.75
N GLY A 175 19.61 -19.51 -3.87
CA GLY A 175 19.27 -20.94 -3.90
C GLY A 175 17.86 -21.26 -3.41
N LEU A 176 16.91 -20.33 -3.59
CA LEU A 176 15.53 -20.45 -3.14
C LEU A 176 14.58 -20.69 -4.32
N ASP A 177 13.59 -21.56 -4.09
CA ASP A 177 12.52 -21.84 -5.04
C ASP A 177 11.37 -20.83 -4.87
N VAL A 178 10.81 -20.41 -6.01
CA VAL A 178 9.74 -19.42 -6.11
C VAL A 178 8.54 -20.04 -6.80
N GLU A 179 7.35 -19.82 -6.25
CA GLU A 179 6.11 -20.25 -6.88
C GLU A 179 5.56 -19.16 -7.82
N LYS A 180 4.60 -19.54 -8.66
CA LYS A 180 3.87 -18.56 -9.46
C LYS A 180 3.09 -17.63 -8.54
N GLY A 181 3.30 -16.33 -8.71
CA GLY A 181 2.55 -15.32 -7.97
C GLY A 181 1.08 -15.21 -8.38
N TYR A 182 0.35 -14.43 -7.59
CA TYR A 182 -1.08 -14.25 -7.71
C TYR A 182 -1.49 -12.81 -7.42
N PHE A 183 -2.56 -12.35 -8.06
CA PHE A 183 -3.17 -11.05 -7.75
C PHE A 183 -4.00 -11.16 -6.47
N THR A 184 -3.88 -10.17 -5.59
CA THR A 184 -4.65 -10.15 -4.33
C THR A 184 -5.93 -9.32 -4.42
N ASP A 185 -6.18 -8.69 -5.56
CA ASP A 185 -7.33 -7.80 -5.78
C ASP A 185 -7.87 -7.96 -7.22
N PHE A 186 -9.03 -7.36 -7.46
CA PHE A 186 -9.67 -7.32 -8.77
C PHE A 186 -8.95 -6.41 -9.76
N SER A 187 -9.18 -6.64 -11.04
CA SER A 187 -8.73 -5.71 -12.08
C SER A 187 -9.65 -4.47 -12.15
N PRO A 188 -9.20 -3.36 -12.76
CA PRO A 188 -10.05 -2.20 -13.03
C PRO A 188 -11.35 -2.58 -13.75
N GLU A 189 -11.26 -3.46 -14.73
CA GLU A 189 -12.38 -3.92 -15.55
C GLU A 189 -13.39 -4.69 -14.71
N MET A 190 -12.91 -5.58 -13.83
CA MET A 190 -13.76 -6.34 -12.92
C MET A 190 -14.50 -5.41 -11.94
N ILE A 191 -13.82 -4.39 -11.41
CA ILE A 191 -14.45 -3.40 -10.51
C ILE A 191 -15.52 -2.60 -11.25
N VAL A 192 -15.23 -2.15 -12.47
CA VAL A 192 -16.21 -1.42 -13.30
C VAL A 192 -17.41 -2.31 -13.63
N GLU A 193 -17.17 -3.56 -14.03
CA GLU A 193 -18.24 -4.51 -14.34
C GLU A 193 -19.15 -4.76 -13.13
N GLU A 194 -18.56 -4.97 -11.96
CA GLU A 194 -19.30 -5.18 -10.72
C GLU A 194 -20.13 -3.95 -10.33
N TYR A 195 -19.56 -2.74 -10.46
CA TYR A 195 -20.31 -1.51 -10.27
C TYR A 195 -21.49 -1.38 -11.23
N MET A 196 -21.29 -1.72 -12.52
CA MET A 196 -22.35 -1.68 -13.53
C MET A 196 -23.48 -2.67 -13.23
N LYS A 197 -23.16 -3.86 -12.70
CA LYS A 197 -24.16 -4.84 -12.24
C LYS A 197 -24.96 -4.30 -11.05
N LEU A 198 -24.28 -3.72 -10.06
CA LEU A 198 -24.91 -3.14 -8.87
C LEU A 198 -25.92 -2.05 -9.25
N ILE A 199 -25.54 -1.09 -10.10
CA ILE A 199 -26.47 -0.01 -10.50
C ILE A 199 -27.63 -0.51 -11.36
N ALA A 200 -27.46 -1.60 -12.13
CA ALA A 200 -28.54 -2.19 -12.92
C ALA A 200 -29.57 -2.86 -12.00
N ALA A 201 -29.11 -3.58 -10.98
CA ALA A 201 -29.98 -4.25 -10.00
C ALA A 201 -30.77 -3.26 -9.11
N HIS A 202 -30.24 -2.06 -8.87
CA HIS A 202 -30.97 -1.02 -8.11
C HIS A 202 -32.02 -0.27 -8.95
N LYS A 203 -32.01 -0.46 -10.28
CA LYS A 203 -32.98 0.16 -11.20
C LYS A 203 -34.16 -0.76 -11.55
N SER A 204 -34.07 -2.04 -11.20
CA SER A 204 -35.12 -3.06 -11.35
C SER A 204 -35.93 -3.24 -10.06
#